data_AF-A0A2N3ANE5-F1
#
_entry.id   AF-A0A2N3ANE5-F1
#
_cell.length_a   1.000
_cell.length_b   1.000
_cell.length_c   1.000
_cell.angle_alpha   90.00
_cell.angle_beta   90.00
_cell.angle_gamma   90.00
#
_symmetry.space_group_name_H-M   'P 1'
#
loop_
_entity.id
_entity.type
_entity.pdbx_description
1 polymer ?
#
loop_
_entity_poly.entity_id
_entity_poly.type
_entity_poly.pdbx_seq_one_letter_code
_entity_poly.pdbx_strand_id
1 'polypeptide(L)'
;MNKVQIENKLNELFKNYRIIFWNDSESEFTEVLSDLGITDVEILCPGDIGQFKTKYLIEIENPNQKYLIYSKKTEPKYEDDWLLDIRLYSYQFRADRASMIVADLGLREHYLCDHIKKRSAFFASKERYSKLKHFIRPDDLEREIDRKMIAVCSGSDTDTINDIVCALFYSMSNEGGLNATPSGWKNVEKFDLNDIFWGFVYETFCYKSDNPTLRDFLTCLFVTDLSMALHCDCPVSLKQFCIDPGANAVILLNAWRDSQKKMEAYDKLSEELSEVLDIEHHVGGLTIEALQDVQTFFISEKICAIRLKEKILKASSNDDQLHEVINCAKKRCDMHWANRNISSDYISREAFASVYSAIEYMAEFLNLKYSKSQGFSSLSQKDIYHRYVKEDYLFDQLYRLFHECAAIAAQKGWNILKELA
;
A
#
# COMPACT_ATOMS: atom_id res chain seq x y z
N MET A 1 -4.94 12.56 31.64
CA MET A 1 -6.27 12.81 32.23
C MET A 1 -7.35 12.66 31.17
N ASN A 2 -7.93 11.47 30.93
CA ASN A 2 -9.19 11.32 30.15
C ASN A 2 -10.22 12.40 30.59
N LYS A 3 -11.20 12.81 29.77
CA LYS A 3 -12.26 13.77 30.16
C LYS A 3 -12.79 13.47 31.57
N VAL A 4 -13.08 12.20 31.84
CA VAL A 4 -13.50 11.68 33.15
C VAL A 4 -12.44 11.90 34.24
N GLN A 5 -11.15 11.76 33.95
CA GLN A 5 -10.08 12.07 34.90
C GLN A 5 -9.97 13.58 35.15
N ILE A 6 -10.09 14.44 34.12
CA ILE A 6 -10.12 15.91 34.29
C ILE A 6 -11.30 16.30 35.17
N GLU A 7 -12.50 15.81 34.84
CA GLU A 7 -13.72 16.02 35.62
C GLU A 7 -13.55 15.54 37.06
N ASN A 8 -13.06 14.32 37.27
CA ASN A 8 -12.85 13.77 38.62
C ASN A 8 -11.88 14.63 39.43
N LYS A 9 -10.78 15.09 38.83
CA LYS A 9 -9.78 15.90 39.54
C LYS A 9 -10.26 17.31 39.78
N LEU A 10 -10.94 17.93 38.82
CA LEU A 10 -11.57 19.22 39.03
C LEU A 10 -12.63 19.13 40.14
N ASN A 11 -13.51 18.13 40.11
CA ASN A 11 -14.51 17.89 41.16
C ASN A 11 -13.86 17.64 42.53
N GLU A 12 -12.72 16.96 42.58
CA GLU A 12 -11.94 16.78 43.82
C GLU A 12 -11.34 18.10 44.32
N LEU A 13 -10.71 18.88 43.44
CA LEU A 13 -10.12 20.18 43.78
C LEU A 13 -11.19 21.17 44.25
N PHE A 14 -12.37 21.17 43.63
CA PHE A 14 -13.50 22.01 44.02
C PHE A 14 -14.09 21.66 45.40
N LYS A 15 -13.65 20.57 46.06
CA LYS A 15 -13.96 20.33 47.48
C LYS A 15 -13.18 21.26 48.42
N ASN A 16 -11.96 21.65 48.02
CA ASN A 16 -11.03 22.41 48.84
C ASN A 16 -10.82 23.85 48.34
N TYR A 17 -11.07 24.10 47.06
CA TYR A 17 -10.84 25.38 46.42
C TYR A 17 -12.12 25.93 45.81
N ARG A 18 -12.44 27.19 46.10
CA ARG A 18 -13.57 27.90 45.48
C ARG A 18 -13.26 28.29 44.04
N ILE A 19 -12.02 28.69 43.77
CA ILE A 19 -11.58 29.19 42.48
C ILE A 19 -10.40 28.36 41.99
N ILE A 20 -10.50 27.91 40.73
CA ILE A 20 -9.46 27.18 40.04
C ILE A 20 -9.12 27.91 38.75
N PHE A 21 -7.86 28.25 38.54
CA PHE A 21 -7.35 28.75 37.27
C PHE A 21 -6.86 27.60 36.41
N TRP A 22 -7.27 27.58 35.14
CA TRP A 22 -6.74 26.68 34.13
C TRP A 22 -6.24 27.49 32.94
N ASN A 23 -4.92 27.63 32.85
CA ASN A 23 -4.25 28.22 31.70
C ASN A 23 -3.88 27.10 30.72
N ASP A 24 -4.58 27.09 29.58
CA ASP A 24 -4.41 26.18 28.46
C ASP A 24 -3.85 26.99 27.28
N SER A 25 -2.54 27.25 27.30
CA SER A 25 -1.88 28.10 26.29
C SER A 25 -2.00 27.57 24.87
N GLU A 26 -2.14 26.25 24.72
CA GLU A 26 -2.29 25.55 23.45
C GLU A 26 -3.77 25.43 23.01
N SER A 27 -4.71 25.92 23.82
CA SER A 27 -6.16 25.88 23.59
C SER A 27 -6.73 24.49 23.31
N GLU A 28 -6.09 23.44 23.84
CA GLU A 28 -6.38 22.04 23.53
C GLU A 28 -7.67 21.51 24.16
N PHE A 29 -8.22 22.23 25.15
CA PHE A 29 -9.37 21.80 25.95
C PHE A 29 -10.62 22.65 25.73
N THR A 30 -10.59 23.60 24.79
CA THR A 30 -11.72 24.51 24.54
C THR A 30 -13.02 23.75 24.20
N GLU A 31 -12.93 22.69 23.37
CA GLU A 31 -14.09 21.86 23.01
C GLU A 31 -14.57 20.95 24.16
N VAL A 32 -13.72 20.66 25.13
CA VAL A 32 -14.06 19.79 26.27
C VAL A 32 -14.83 20.57 27.32
N LEU A 33 -14.58 21.89 27.44
CA LEU A 33 -15.20 22.75 28.46
C LEU A 33 -16.72 22.74 28.43
N SER A 34 -17.34 22.75 27.26
CA SER A 34 -18.81 22.76 27.12
C SER A 34 -19.46 21.48 27.65
N ASP A 35 -18.69 20.40 27.68
CA ASP A 35 -19.20 19.08 28.01
C ASP A 35 -18.70 18.59 29.39
N LEU A 36 -17.94 19.41 30.14
CA LEU A 36 -17.43 19.04 31.46
C LEU A 36 -18.58 18.89 32.46
N GLY A 37 -18.74 17.68 33.00
CA GLY A 37 -19.68 17.36 34.08
C GLY A 37 -19.19 17.83 35.45
N ILE A 38 -18.94 19.12 35.61
CA ILE A 38 -18.59 19.74 36.91
C ILE A 38 -19.83 20.38 37.54
N THR A 39 -20.24 19.90 38.71
CA THR A 39 -21.47 20.32 39.38
C THR A 39 -21.23 21.57 40.23
N ASP A 40 -22.16 22.52 40.21
CA ASP A 40 -22.15 23.77 41.00
C ASP A 40 -20.93 24.67 40.75
N VAL A 41 -20.34 24.60 39.54
CA VAL A 41 -19.20 25.42 39.12
C VAL A 41 -19.57 26.25 37.90
N GLU A 42 -19.28 27.55 37.95
CA GLU A 42 -19.43 28.46 36.81
C GLU A 42 -18.08 28.62 36.09
N ILE A 43 -18.08 28.45 34.77
CA ILE A 43 -16.87 28.60 33.94
C ILE A 43 -16.81 30.03 33.43
N LEU A 44 -15.73 30.76 33.76
CA LEU A 44 -15.48 32.11 33.25
C LEU A 44 -14.25 32.11 32.34
N CYS A 45 -14.36 32.79 31.21
CA CYS A 45 -13.27 32.99 30.25
C CYS A 45 -12.90 34.48 30.21
N PRO A 46 -11.85 34.94 30.94
CA PRO A 46 -11.48 36.36 31.00
C PRO A 46 -11.11 36.96 29.64
N GLY A 47 -10.71 36.14 28.67
CA GLY A 47 -10.48 36.56 27.29
C GLY A 47 -11.75 37.01 26.56
N ASP A 48 -12.91 36.49 26.97
CA ASP A 48 -14.20 36.77 26.33
C ASP A 48 -14.98 37.87 27.07
N ILE A 49 -14.98 37.84 28.40
CA ILE A 49 -15.75 38.79 29.23
C ILE A 49 -14.93 39.95 29.82
N GLY A 50 -13.60 39.88 29.73
CA GLY A 50 -12.66 40.87 30.27
C GLY A 50 -12.30 40.64 31.75
N GLN A 51 -11.02 40.82 32.09
CA GLN A 51 -10.47 40.56 33.43
C GLN A 51 -11.17 41.36 34.54
N PHE A 52 -11.53 42.63 34.27
CA PHE A 52 -12.23 43.46 35.26
C PHE A 52 -13.62 42.92 35.60
N LYS A 53 -14.41 42.52 34.59
CA LYS A 53 -15.74 41.93 34.83
C LYS A 53 -15.61 40.57 35.53
N THR A 54 -14.63 39.75 35.16
CA THR A 54 -14.30 38.51 35.88
C THR A 54 -14.04 38.79 37.37
N LYS A 55 -13.20 39.78 37.67
CA LYS A 55 -12.88 40.17 39.06
C LYS A 55 -14.11 40.60 39.84
N TYR A 56 -14.95 41.45 39.23
CA TYR A 56 -16.20 41.90 39.83
C TYR A 56 -17.16 40.74 40.15
N LEU A 57 -17.32 39.79 39.23
CA LEU A 57 -18.18 38.62 39.41
C LEU A 57 -17.74 37.78 40.63
N ILE A 58 -16.43 37.53 40.71
CA ILE A 58 -15.82 36.66 41.72
C ILE A 58 -15.85 37.26 43.13
N GLU A 59 -15.59 38.57 43.25
CA GLU A 59 -15.39 39.24 44.54
C GLU A 59 -16.64 39.95 45.06
N ILE A 60 -17.49 40.46 44.17
CA ILE A 60 -18.62 41.32 44.53
C ILE A 60 -19.96 40.64 44.25
N GLU A 61 -20.18 40.17 43.03
CA GLU A 61 -21.51 39.73 42.58
C GLU A 61 -21.91 38.38 43.21
N ASN A 62 -21.02 37.40 43.17
CA ASN A 62 -21.28 36.03 43.66
C ASN A 62 -20.09 35.46 44.46
N PRO A 63 -19.79 36.02 45.64
CA PRO A 63 -18.57 35.68 46.39
C PRO A 63 -18.51 34.23 46.89
N ASN A 64 -19.65 33.56 47.01
CA ASN A 64 -19.73 32.17 47.48
C ASN A 64 -19.79 31.13 46.34
N GLN A 65 -19.91 31.57 45.08
CA GLN A 65 -19.97 30.70 43.92
C GLN A 65 -18.58 30.11 43.61
N LYS A 66 -18.56 28.86 43.13
CA LYS A 66 -17.33 28.20 42.66
C LYS A 66 -17.07 28.55 41.19
N TYR A 67 -15.80 28.81 40.88
CA TYR A 67 -15.38 29.30 39.58
C TYR A 67 -14.24 28.48 38.98
N LEU A 68 -14.41 28.05 37.72
CA LEU A 68 -13.31 27.61 36.87
C LEU A 68 -12.94 28.78 35.94
N ILE A 69 -11.78 29.37 36.14
CA ILE A 69 -11.27 30.46 35.30
C ILE A 69 -10.40 29.86 34.20
N TYR A 70 -10.95 29.72 33.00
CA TYR A 70 -10.25 29.15 31.86
C TYR A 70 -9.64 30.25 30.98
N SER A 71 -8.37 30.06 30.60
CA SER A 71 -7.66 30.97 29.70
C SER A 71 -6.93 30.18 28.61
N LYS A 72 -7.12 30.60 27.36
CA LYS A 72 -6.40 30.11 26.16
C LYS A 72 -4.96 30.62 26.05
N LYS A 73 -4.51 31.41 27.02
CA LYS A 73 -3.19 32.07 27.02
C LYS A 73 -2.35 31.53 28.17
N THR A 74 -1.04 31.62 28.01
CA THR A 74 -0.11 31.47 29.13
C THR A 74 -0.50 32.41 30.27
N GLU A 75 -0.06 32.08 31.48
CA GLU A 75 -0.20 32.97 32.62
C GLU A 75 0.42 34.34 32.29
N PRO A 76 -0.30 35.47 32.50
CA PRO A 76 0.24 36.79 32.22
C PRO A 76 1.39 37.12 33.18
N LYS A 77 2.22 38.11 32.81
CA LYS A 77 3.19 38.69 33.75
C LYS A 77 2.44 39.38 34.90
N TYR A 78 3.07 39.47 36.07
CA TYR A 78 2.44 40.05 37.26
C TYR A 78 1.92 41.48 37.04
N GLU A 79 2.62 42.30 36.27
CA GLU A 79 2.24 43.69 35.97
C GLU A 79 0.98 43.78 35.08
N ASP A 80 0.69 42.72 34.30
CA ASP A 80 -0.39 42.67 33.32
C ASP A 80 -1.59 41.81 33.79
N ASP A 81 -1.48 41.14 34.95
CA ASP A 81 -2.50 40.24 35.49
C ASP A 81 -3.41 40.97 36.50
N TRP A 82 -4.56 41.45 36.02
CA TRP A 82 -5.56 42.13 36.88
C TRP A 82 -6.25 41.18 37.85
N LEU A 83 -6.12 39.87 37.61
CA LEU A 83 -6.62 38.81 38.48
C LEU A 83 -5.51 38.25 39.38
N LEU A 84 -4.32 38.88 39.44
CA LEU A 84 -3.17 38.37 40.21
C LEU A 84 -3.52 38.14 41.68
N ASP A 85 -4.19 39.09 42.30
CA ASP A 85 -4.62 38.99 43.70
C ASP A 85 -5.55 37.79 43.92
N ILE A 86 -6.49 37.54 43.00
CA ILE A 86 -7.35 36.35 43.00
C ILE A 86 -6.52 35.09 42.80
N ARG A 87 -5.61 35.10 41.83
CA ARG A 87 -4.76 33.96 41.47
C ARG A 87 -3.90 33.48 42.64
N LEU A 88 -3.38 34.41 43.45
CA LEU A 88 -2.50 34.11 44.59
C LEU A 88 -3.17 33.28 45.69
N TYR A 89 -4.49 33.40 45.87
CA TYR A 89 -5.23 32.59 46.85
C TYR A 89 -6.04 31.45 46.21
N SER A 90 -6.04 31.35 44.88
CA SER A 90 -6.75 30.33 44.11
C SER A 90 -5.86 29.13 43.79
N TYR A 91 -6.46 28.02 43.33
CA TYR A 91 -5.68 26.87 42.87
C TYR A 91 -5.31 27.00 41.39
N GLN A 92 -4.09 26.61 41.01
CA GLN A 92 -3.68 26.51 39.61
C GLN A 92 -3.76 25.07 39.11
N PHE A 93 -4.66 24.81 38.17
CA PHE A 93 -4.81 23.53 37.49
C PHE A 93 -4.05 23.53 36.17
N ARG A 94 -3.31 22.44 35.92
CA ARG A 94 -2.61 22.17 34.66
C ARG A 94 -2.98 20.77 34.19
N ALA A 95 -3.42 20.65 32.94
CA ALA A 95 -3.65 19.38 32.26
C ALA A 95 -2.67 19.24 31.10
N ASP A 96 -1.87 18.17 31.08
CA ASP A 96 -0.96 17.86 29.98
C ASP A 96 -1.65 16.89 29.03
N ARG A 97 -2.07 17.38 27.85
CA ARG A 97 -2.77 16.59 26.82
C ARG A 97 -1.96 15.35 26.42
N ALA A 98 -0.66 15.49 26.28
CA ALA A 98 0.19 14.38 25.87
C ALA A 98 0.24 13.28 26.93
N SER A 99 0.29 13.64 28.22
CA SER A 99 0.14 12.64 29.28
C SER A 99 -1.22 11.93 29.25
N MET A 100 -2.27 12.59 28.78
CA MET A 100 -3.59 11.94 28.62
C MET A 100 -3.61 10.99 27.44
N ILE A 101 -3.01 11.39 26.32
CA ILE A 101 -2.86 10.53 25.15
C ILE A 101 -2.04 9.29 25.53
N VAL A 102 -0.89 9.45 26.18
CA VAL A 102 -0.06 8.33 26.66
C VAL A 102 -0.87 7.38 27.55
N ALA A 103 -1.61 7.93 28.52
CA ALA A 103 -2.44 7.12 29.41
C ALA A 103 -3.61 6.42 28.69
N ASP A 104 -4.30 7.10 27.77
CA ASP A 104 -5.45 6.54 27.05
C ASP A 104 -5.05 5.54 25.95
N LEU A 105 -3.85 5.70 25.39
CA LEU A 105 -3.22 4.69 24.53
C LEU A 105 -2.69 3.48 25.33
N GLY A 106 -2.63 3.58 26.66
CA GLY A 106 -2.15 2.50 27.53
C GLY A 106 -0.64 2.26 27.45
N LEU A 107 0.13 3.26 27.04
CA LEU A 107 1.59 3.21 26.95
C LEU A 107 2.20 3.18 28.35
N ARG A 108 3.13 2.26 28.61
CA ARG A 108 3.78 2.11 29.93
C ARG A 108 4.75 3.24 30.23
N GLU A 109 5.47 3.68 29.21
CA GLU A 109 6.57 4.63 29.36
C GLU A 109 6.08 6.07 29.36
N HIS A 110 6.03 6.69 30.54
CA HIS A 110 5.55 8.07 30.68
C HIS A 110 6.45 9.12 30.01
N TYR A 111 7.72 8.81 29.73
CA TYR A 111 8.62 9.73 29.03
C TYR A 111 8.16 10.01 27.58
N LEU A 112 7.32 9.15 27.02
CA LEU A 112 6.72 9.32 25.68
C LEU A 112 5.83 10.56 25.57
N CYS A 113 5.50 11.24 26.68
CA CYS A 113 4.76 12.50 26.65
C CYS A 113 5.41 13.52 25.72
N ASP A 114 6.73 13.68 25.76
CA ASP A 114 7.42 14.67 24.91
C ASP A 114 7.39 14.27 23.43
N HIS A 115 7.42 12.97 23.13
CA HIS A 115 7.27 12.45 21.77
C HIS A 115 5.88 12.71 21.20
N ILE A 116 4.84 12.51 22.02
CA ILE A 116 3.44 12.78 21.68
C ILE A 116 3.19 14.28 21.51
N LYS A 117 3.76 15.14 22.38
CA LYS A 117 3.65 16.61 22.26
C LYS A 117 4.13 17.10 20.91
N LYS A 118 5.30 16.62 20.45
CA LYS A 118 5.85 16.98 19.14
C LYS A 118 4.93 16.63 17.96
N ARG A 119 3.96 15.72 18.16
CA ARG A 119 3.02 15.23 17.15
C ARG A 119 1.58 15.65 17.40
N SER A 120 1.35 16.68 18.22
CA SER A 120 0.02 17.15 18.62
C SER A 120 -0.94 17.34 17.43
N ALA A 121 -0.43 17.83 16.29
CA ALA A 121 -1.20 18.00 15.05
C ALA A 121 -1.82 16.70 14.51
N PHE A 122 -1.13 15.56 14.64
CA PHE A 122 -1.68 14.26 14.27
C PHE A 122 -2.87 13.91 15.18
N PHE A 123 -2.68 14.07 16.50
CA PHE A 123 -3.63 13.75 17.57
C PHE A 123 -4.83 14.70 17.66
N ALA A 124 -4.87 15.76 16.85
CA ALA A 124 -6.01 16.66 16.75
C ALA A 124 -7.27 16.01 16.11
N SER A 125 -7.11 14.95 15.32
CA SER A 125 -8.25 14.27 14.68
C SER A 125 -8.72 13.07 15.52
N LYS A 126 -10.00 13.09 15.92
CA LYS A 126 -10.66 11.97 16.62
C LYS A 126 -10.62 10.67 15.80
N GLU A 127 -10.76 10.77 14.48
CA GLU A 127 -10.71 9.60 13.58
C GLU A 127 -9.31 8.97 13.55
N ARG A 128 -8.26 9.77 13.31
CA ARG A 128 -6.86 9.27 13.30
C ARG A 128 -6.48 8.69 14.65
N TYR A 129 -6.88 9.36 15.73
CA TYR A 129 -6.63 8.88 17.07
C TYR A 129 -7.27 7.52 17.33
N SER A 130 -8.55 7.36 16.94
CA SER A 130 -9.25 6.09 17.05
C SER A 130 -8.56 4.98 16.25
N LYS A 131 -8.15 5.26 15.01
CA LYS A 131 -7.42 4.29 14.17
C LYS A 131 -6.07 3.91 14.79
N LEU A 132 -5.30 4.89 15.26
CA LEU A 132 -4.01 4.65 15.90
C LEU A 132 -4.15 3.76 17.14
N LYS A 133 -5.18 4.00 17.95
CA LYS A 133 -5.45 3.24 19.18
C LYS A 133 -5.60 1.73 18.93
N HIS A 134 -6.07 1.32 17.74
CA HIS A 134 -6.15 -0.09 17.37
C HIS A 134 -4.78 -0.74 17.10
N PHE A 135 -3.78 0.04 16.71
CA PHE A 135 -2.43 -0.47 16.45
C PHE A 135 -1.54 -0.47 17.69
N ILE A 136 -1.74 0.47 18.61
CA ILE A 136 -0.85 0.69 19.75
C ILE A 136 -0.85 -0.50 20.70
N ARG A 137 0.35 -0.86 21.16
CA ARG A 137 0.61 -1.84 22.21
C ARG A 137 1.25 -1.13 23.42
N PRO A 138 1.04 -1.62 24.65
CA PRO A 138 1.57 -0.97 25.86
C PRO A 138 3.09 -0.76 25.88
N ASP A 139 3.83 -1.60 25.16
CA ASP A 139 5.30 -1.62 25.11
C ASP A 139 5.87 -0.91 23.86
N ASP A 140 5.03 -0.24 23.06
CA ASP A 140 5.52 0.55 21.93
C ASP A 140 6.38 1.73 22.42
N LEU A 141 7.49 1.98 21.72
CA LEU A 141 8.33 3.15 21.93
C LEU A 141 8.11 4.16 20.80
N GLU A 142 8.88 5.24 20.81
CA GLU A 142 8.77 6.35 19.85
C GLU A 142 8.69 5.88 18.40
N ARG A 143 9.57 4.94 18.05
CA ARG A 143 9.73 4.44 16.70
C ARG A 143 8.53 3.62 16.23
N GLU A 144 8.00 2.75 17.08
CA GLU A 144 6.81 1.95 16.77
C GLU A 144 5.58 2.84 16.65
N ILE A 145 5.45 3.85 17.52
CA ILE A 145 4.36 4.84 17.45
C ILE A 145 4.40 5.56 16.09
N ASP A 146 5.58 5.98 15.64
CA ASP A 146 5.72 6.68 14.35
C ASP A 146 5.37 5.79 13.17
N ARG A 147 5.82 4.52 13.17
CA ARG A 147 5.42 3.55 12.14
C ARG A 147 3.91 3.35 12.08
N LYS A 148 3.25 3.28 13.24
CA LYS A 148 1.80 3.12 13.35
C LYS A 148 1.04 4.38 12.92
N MET A 149 1.59 5.56 13.19
CA MET A 149 1.06 6.81 12.66
C MET A 149 1.17 6.85 11.13
N ILE A 150 2.30 6.42 10.56
CA ILE A 150 2.47 6.29 9.10
C ILE A 150 1.43 5.31 8.53
N ALA A 151 1.18 4.18 9.19
CA ALA A 151 0.15 3.22 8.77
C ALA A 151 -1.25 3.84 8.75
N VAL A 152 -1.61 4.63 9.76
CA VAL A 152 -2.87 5.37 9.80
C VAL A 152 -2.94 6.41 8.67
N CYS A 153 -1.85 7.13 8.40
CA CYS A 153 -1.77 8.10 7.31
C CYS A 153 -1.93 7.44 5.94
N SER A 154 -1.28 6.29 5.71
CA SER A 154 -1.32 5.57 4.44
C SER A 154 -2.61 4.79 4.22
N GLY A 155 -3.48 4.69 5.22
CA GLY A 155 -4.68 3.84 5.16
C GLY A 155 -4.36 2.35 5.15
N SER A 156 -3.23 1.94 5.74
CA SER A 156 -2.84 0.54 5.84
C SER A 156 -3.68 -0.22 6.87
N ASP A 157 -4.02 -1.46 6.57
CA ASP A 157 -4.74 -2.36 7.47
C ASP A 157 -3.82 -2.92 8.59
N THR A 158 -2.50 -2.89 8.40
CA THR A 158 -1.48 -3.30 9.40
C THR A 158 -0.36 -2.26 9.54
N ASP A 159 0.46 -2.36 10.58
CA ASP A 159 1.63 -1.50 10.79
C ASP A 159 2.93 -2.05 10.18
N THR A 160 2.86 -3.11 9.36
CA THR A 160 4.06 -3.61 8.66
C THR A 160 4.45 -2.66 7.54
N ILE A 161 5.75 -2.44 7.36
CA ILE A 161 6.26 -1.56 6.31
C ILE A 161 5.83 -2.01 4.90
N ASN A 162 5.74 -3.33 4.65
CA ASN A 162 5.27 -3.87 3.38
C ASN A 162 3.81 -3.47 3.11
N ASP A 163 2.93 -3.59 4.10
CA ASP A 163 1.52 -3.21 3.95
C ASP A 163 1.34 -1.71 3.80
N ILE A 164 2.12 -0.91 4.52
CA ILE A 164 2.16 0.56 4.39
C ILE A 164 2.54 0.96 2.97
N VAL A 165 3.64 0.42 2.45
CA VAL A 165 4.13 0.68 1.09
C VAL A 165 3.07 0.27 0.05
N CYS A 166 2.51 -0.94 0.17
CA CYS A 166 1.44 -1.40 -0.71
C CYS A 166 0.17 -0.52 -0.63
N ALA A 167 -0.19 0.00 0.55
CA ALA A 167 -1.33 0.90 0.70
C ALA A 167 -1.09 2.27 0.05
N LEU A 168 0.13 2.80 0.15
CA LEU A 168 0.53 4.03 -0.53
C LEU A 168 0.47 3.86 -2.05
N PHE A 169 1.02 2.78 -2.60
CA PHE A 169 0.98 2.53 -4.04
C PHE A 169 -0.42 2.20 -4.56
N TYR A 170 -1.23 1.49 -3.78
CA TYR A 170 -2.65 1.30 -4.09
C TYR A 170 -3.38 2.63 -4.22
N SER A 171 -3.15 3.55 -3.27
CA SER A 171 -3.73 4.91 -3.33
C SER A 171 -3.18 5.70 -4.51
N MET A 172 -1.88 5.61 -4.77
CA MET A 172 -1.20 6.27 -5.90
C MET A 172 -1.82 5.87 -7.25
N SER A 173 -2.06 4.57 -7.47
CA SER A 173 -2.75 4.08 -8.66
C SER A 173 -4.15 4.67 -8.83
N ASN A 174 -4.92 4.75 -7.73
CA ASN A 174 -6.30 5.26 -7.75
C ASN A 174 -6.41 6.80 -7.81
N GLU A 175 -5.34 7.52 -7.44
CA GLU A 175 -5.32 8.98 -7.34
C GLU A 175 -4.53 9.68 -8.48
N GLY A 176 -4.32 8.99 -9.61
CA GLY A 176 -3.71 9.57 -10.82
C GLY A 176 -2.42 8.92 -11.30
N GLY A 177 -2.13 7.69 -10.86
CA GLY A 177 -1.07 6.85 -11.41
C GLY A 177 0.35 7.28 -10.97
N LEU A 178 1.33 7.04 -11.84
CA LEU A 178 2.76 7.15 -11.55
C LEU A 178 3.21 8.56 -11.12
N ASN A 179 2.46 9.59 -11.52
CA ASN A 179 2.75 10.99 -11.21
C ASN A 179 1.93 11.54 -10.01
N ALA A 180 1.06 10.72 -9.42
CA ALA A 180 0.23 11.15 -8.30
C ALA A 180 1.04 11.23 -7.00
N THR A 181 0.69 12.23 -6.18
CA THR A 181 1.04 12.25 -4.77
C THR A 181 -0.19 11.82 -3.97
N PRO A 182 -0.28 10.55 -3.54
CA PRO A 182 -1.49 10.04 -2.90
C PRO A 182 -1.79 10.80 -1.61
N SER A 183 -3.07 10.92 -1.27
CA SER A 183 -3.57 11.60 -0.09
C SER A 183 -2.92 11.10 1.21
N GLY A 184 -2.64 9.79 1.28
CA GLY A 184 -1.92 9.19 2.39
C GLY A 184 -0.48 9.72 2.54
N TRP A 185 0.24 9.90 1.42
CA TRP A 185 1.58 10.49 1.43
C TRP A 185 1.56 11.95 1.84
N LYS A 186 0.59 12.74 1.34
CA LYS A 186 0.40 14.14 1.77
C LYS A 186 0.18 14.25 3.28
N ASN A 187 -0.50 13.27 3.88
CA ASN A 187 -0.65 13.22 5.33
C ASN A 187 0.66 12.86 6.04
N VAL A 188 1.46 11.93 5.50
CA VAL A 188 2.79 11.60 6.03
C VAL A 188 3.68 12.85 6.08
N GLU A 189 3.71 13.63 4.99
CA GLU A 189 4.46 14.90 4.92
C GLU A 189 3.90 15.95 5.88
N LYS A 190 2.57 16.12 5.92
CA LYS A 190 1.89 17.09 6.79
C LYS A 190 2.20 16.89 8.28
N PHE A 191 2.52 15.67 8.70
CA PHE A 191 2.85 15.35 10.09
C PHE A 191 4.34 15.10 10.31
N ASP A 192 5.20 15.52 9.37
CA ASP A 192 6.65 15.41 9.44
C ASP A 192 7.14 13.97 9.68
N LEU A 193 6.47 13.00 9.07
CA LEU A 193 6.76 11.56 9.18
C LEU A 193 7.55 11.00 7.99
N ASN A 194 7.84 11.81 6.97
CA ASN A 194 8.50 11.39 5.73
C ASN A 194 9.90 10.82 5.96
N ASP A 195 10.74 11.49 6.75
CA ASP A 195 12.12 11.03 7.01
C ASP A 195 12.12 9.70 7.77
N ILE A 196 11.14 9.53 8.66
CA ILE A 196 10.96 8.30 9.44
C ILE A 196 10.50 7.15 8.53
N PHE A 197 9.55 7.42 7.62
CA PHE A 197 9.15 6.46 6.59
C PHE A 197 10.34 6.00 5.74
N TRP A 198 11.13 6.93 5.23
CA TRP A 198 12.30 6.59 4.41
C TRP A 198 13.36 5.83 5.21
N GLY A 199 13.50 6.09 6.51
CA GLY A 199 14.31 5.28 7.41
C GLY A 199 13.85 3.82 7.47
N PHE A 200 12.54 3.56 7.58
CA PHE A 200 12.00 2.19 7.55
C PHE A 200 12.15 1.53 6.18
N VAL A 201 11.95 2.29 5.10
CA VAL A 201 12.16 1.80 3.73
C VAL A 201 13.62 1.42 3.52
N TYR A 202 14.57 2.25 4.00
CA TYR A 202 15.98 1.94 3.93
C TYR A 202 16.34 0.67 4.70
N GLU A 203 15.87 0.52 5.94
CA GLU A 203 16.17 -0.67 6.74
C GLU A 203 15.59 -1.96 6.16
N THR A 204 14.42 -1.86 5.53
CA THR A 204 13.72 -3.04 5.01
C THR A 204 14.20 -3.39 3.62
N PHE A 205 14.28 -2.41 2.73
CA PHE A 205 14.56 -2.65 1.32
C PHE A 205 15.98 -2.28 0.94
N CYS A 206 16.78 -1.61 1.77
CA CYS A 206 18.09 -1.08 1.39
C CYS A 206 18.03 -0.05 0.24
N TYR A 207 16.86 0.52 -0.03
CA TYR A 207 16.68 1.63 -0.97
C TYR A 207 17.32 2.91 -0.44
N LYS A 208 18.16 3.55 -1.26
CA LYS A 208 18.88 4.80 -0.95
C LYS A 208 18.69 5.80 -2.08
N SER A 209 18.36 7.03 -1.74
CA SER A 209 18.28 8.15 -2.67
C SER A 209 18.50 9.46 -1.91
N ASP A 210 19.16 10.43 -2.53
CA ASP A 210 19.37 11.77 -1.95
C ASP A 210 18.06 12.56 -1.87
N ASN A 211 17.14 12.31 -2.81
CA ASN A 211 15.82 12.93 -2.88
C ASN A 211 14.76 11.84 -3.11
N PRO A 212 14.46 11.05 -2.07
CA PRO A 212 13.61 9.87 -2.24
C PRO A 212 12.17 10.28 -2.58
N THR A 213 11.59 9.60 -3.56
CA THR A 213 10.19 9.78 -3.96
C THR A 213 9.50 8.43 -4.10
N LEU A 214 8.18 8.39 -3.90
CA LEU A 214 7.42 7.14 -4.09
C LEU A 214 7.58 6.57 -5.49
N ARG A 215 7.65 7.42 -6.52
CA ARG A 215 7.87 7.01 -7.91
C ARG A 215 9.24 6.38 -8.11
N ASP A 216 10.29 6.99 -7.59
CA ASP A 216 11.66 6.46 -7.69
C ASP A 216 11.78 5.13 -6.94
N PHE A 217 11.23 5.06 -5.73
CA PHE A 217 11.21 3.80 -4.97
C PHE A 217 10.42 2.70 -5.68
N LEU A 218 9.24 3.00 -6.24
CA LEU A 218 8.46 2.06 -7.07
C LEU A 218 9.27 1.57 -8.27
N THR A 219 9.96 2.49 -8.96
CA THR A 219 10.85 2.18 -10.09
C THR A 219 11.91 1.17 -9.66
N CYS A 220 12.59 1.44 -8.56
CA CYS A 220 13.60 0.55 -8.00
C CYS A 220 13.06 -0.82 -7.62
N LEU A 221 11.89 -0.90 -6.99
CA LEU A 221 11.25 -2.18 -6.64
C LEU A 221 10.97 -3.04 -7.88
N PHE A 222 10.31 -2.47 -8.90
CA PHE A 222 9.94 -3.19 -10.11
C PHE A 222 11.16 -3.60 -10.93
N VAL A 223 12.14 -2.71 -11.11
CA VAL A 223 13.36 -3.06 -11.84
C VAL A 223 14.16 -4.13 -11.10
N THR A 224 14.18 -4.10 -9.77
CA THR A 224 14.80 -5.16 -8.95
C THR A 224 14.09 -6.50 -9.13
N ASP A 225 12.76 -6.54 -9.09
CA ASP A 225 11.98 -7.77 -9.32
C ASP A 225 12.23 -8.34 -10.72
N LEU A 226 12.28 -7.49 -11.75
CA LEU A 226 12.67 -7.91 -13.10
C LEU A 226 14.09 -8.49 -13.12
N SER A 227 15.07 -7.77 -12.56
CA SER A 227 16.46 -8.21 -12.52
C SER A 227 16.65 -9.55 -11.81
N MET A 228 15.91 -9.76 -10.71
CA MET A 228 15.99 -10.98 -9.91
C MET A 228 15.33 -12.18 -10.58
N ALA A 229 14.35 -11.95 -11.47
CA ALA A 229 13.64 -13.00 -12.20
C ALA A 229 14.31 -13.39 -13.54
N LEU A 230 15.22 -12.56 -14.05
CA LEU A 230 15.95 -12.84 -15.29
C LEU A 230 17.01 -13.94 -15.09
N HIS A 231 17.06 -14.90 -16.03
CA HIS A 231 18.16 -15.88 -16.11
C HIS A 231 19.33 -15.41 -16.97
N CYS A 232 19.53 -14.10 -17.02
CA CYS A 232 20.64 -13.44 -17.71
C CYS A 232 21.00 -12.14 -16.98
N ASP A 233 22.04 -11.46 -17.43
CA ASP A 233 22.37 -10.14 -16.90
C ASP A 233 21.22 -9.14 -17.12
N CYS A 234 20.95 -8.35 -16.09
CA CYS A 234 20.04 -7.21 -16.19
C CYS A 234 20.56 -6.19 -17.22
N PRO A 235 19.69 -5.60 -18.08
CA PRO A 235 20.07 -4.54 -18.99
C PRO A 235 20.80 -3.39 -18.29
N VAL A 236 21.93 -2.95 -18.85
CA VAL A 236 22.84 -1.98 -18.22
C VAL A 236 22.15 -0.67 -17.83
N SER A 237 21.22 -0.19 -18.67
CA SER A 237 20.42 1.03 -18.41
C SER A 237 19.52 0.92 -17.17
N LEU A 238 19.10 -0.30 -16.82
CA LEU A 238 18.20 -0.57 -15.71
C LEU A 238 18.97 -0.88 -14.41
N LYS A 239 20.23 -1.32 -14.50
CA LYS A 239 21.05 -1.68 -13.32
C LYS A 239 21.12 -0.60 -12.25
N GLN A 240 21.09 0.68 -12.63
CA GLN A 240 21.14 1.80 -11.68
C GLN A 240 19.93 1.88 -10.74
N PHE A 241 18.80 1.28 -11.11
CA PHE A 241 17.59 1.23 -10.27
C PHE A 241 17.54 -0.02 -9.38
N CYS A 242 18.46 -0.97 -9.56
CA CYS A 242 18.45 -2.20 -8.79
C CYS A 242 18.83 -1.96 -7.33
N ILE A 243 18.05 -2.55 -6.43
CA ILE A 243 18.26 -2.58 -5.00
C ILE A 243 19.05 -3.85 -4.65
N ASP A 244 20.08 -3.71 -3.81
CA ASP A 244 20.88 -4.82 -3.31
C ASP A 244 21.01 -4.76 -1.77
N PRO A 245 20.58 -5.81 -1.03
CA PRO A 245 19.92 -7.04 -1.49
C PRO A 245 18.47 -6.85 -1.95
N GLY A 246 18.11 -7.44 -3.10
CA GLY A 246 16.78 -7.29 -3.71
C GLY A 246 15.68 -8.21 -3.19
N ALA A 247 15.97 -9.13 -2.27
CA ALA A 247 15.03 -10.16 -1.83
C ALA A 247 13.71 -9.60 -1.27
N ASN A 248 13.77 -8.53 -0.47
CA ASN A 248 12.57 -7.94 0.12
C ASN A 248 11.68 -7.22 -0.92
N ALA A 249 12.26 -6.70 -2.00
CA ALA A 249 11.49 -6.14 -3.11
C ALA A 249 10.65 -7.23 -3.81
N VAL A 250 11.26 -8.39 -4.07
CA VAL A 250 10.58 -9.56 -4.66
C VAL A 250 9.47 -10.08 -3.74
N ILE A 251 9.72 -10.17 -2.43
CA ILE A 251 8.70 -10.61 -1.45
C ILE A 251 7.50 -9.65 -1.46
N LEU A 252 7.75 -8.33 -1.42
CA LEU A 252 6.70 -7.32 -1.47
C LEU A 252 5.85 -7.43 -2.74
N LEU A 253 6.49 -7.52 -3.90
CA LEU A 253 5.79 -7.54 -5.19
C LEU A 253 5.04 -8.85 -5.44
N ASN A 254 5.57 -10.00 -4.97
CA ASN A 254 4.81 -11.25 -4.96
C ASN A 254 3.54 -11.13 -4.10
N ALA A 255 3.67 -10.66 -2.85
CA ALA A 255 2.51 -10.49 -1.97
C ALA A 255 1.48 -9.49 -2.53
N TRP A 256 1.93 -8.48 -3.27
CA TRP A 256 1.04 -7.53 -3.93
C TRP A 256 0.30 -8.17 -5.11
N ARG A 257 0.98 -8.92 -5.99
CA ARG A 257 0.35 -9.68 -7.08
C ARG A 257 -0.71 -10.65 -6.57
N ASP A 258 -0.45 -11.32 -5.45
CA ASP A 258 -1.38 -12.28 -4.84
C ASP A 258 -2.59 -11.62 -4.14
N SER A 259 -2.56 -10.30 -3.93
CA SER A 259 -3.60 -9.58 -3.21
C SER A 259 -4.80 -9.25 -4.08
N GLN A 260 -5.92 -9.97 -3.93
CA GLN A 260 -7.17 -9.70 -4.66
C GLN A 260 -7.63 -8.23 -4.59
N LYS A 261 -7.39 -7.55 -3.46
CA LYS A 261 -7.78 -6.13 -3.25
C LYS A 261 -6.86 -5.15 -3.97
N LYS A 262 -5.56 -5.44 -4.07
CA LYS A 262 -4.54 -4.48 -4.53
C LYS A 262 -3.94 -4.82 -5.90
N MET A 263 -4.23 -6.01 -6.43
CA MET A 263 -3.68 -6.53 -7.69
C MET A 263 -3.91 -5.60 -8.89
N GLU A 264 -5.11 -5.05 -9.06
CA GLU A 264 -5.37 -4.14 -10.21
C GLU A 264 -4.50 -2.88 -10.14
N ALA A 265 -4.16 -2.40 -8.94
CA ALA A 265 -3.23 -1.27 -8.78
C ALA A 265 -1.79 -1.65 -9.16
N TYR A 266 -1.38 -2.90 -8.89
CA TYR A 266 -0.10 -3.43 -9.39
C TYR A 266 -0.11 -3.43 -10.93
N ASP A 267 -1.18 -3.93 -11.54
CA ASP A 267 -1.30 -4.04 -12.99
C ASP A 267 -1.13 -2.69 -13.69
N LYS A 268 -1.88 -1.68 -13.23
CA LYS A 268 -1.82 -0.31 -13.77
C LYS A 268 -0.44 0.32 -13.62
N LEU A 269 0.13 0.28 -12.42
CA LEU A 269 1.43 0.88 -12.16
C LEU A 269 2.57 0.16 -12.89
N SER A 270 2.47 -1.16 -13.04
CA SER A 270 3.41 -1.96 -13.84
C SER A 270 3.39 -1.53 -15.31
N GLU A 271 2.21 -1.34 -15.90
CA GLU A 271 2.07 -0.92 -17.29
C GLU A 271 2.56 0.52 -17.52
N GLU A 272 2.13 1.47 -16.68
CA GLU A 272 2.60 2.86 -16.76
C GLU A 272 4.12 2.98 -16.63
N LEU A 273 4.71 2.22 -15.70
CA LEU A 273 6.15 2.20 -15.51
C LEU A 273 6.87 1.51 -16.68
N SER A 274 6.28 0.45 -17.23
CA SER A 274 6.80 -0.25 -18.41
C SER A 274 6.93 0.68 -19.61
N GLU A 275 5.94 1.54 -19.84
CA GLU A 275 5.96 2.54 -20.92
C GLU A 275 7.03 3.61 -20.67
N VAL A 276 7.10 4.14 -19.45
CA VAL A 276 8.07 5.18 -19.08
C VAL A 276 9.52 4.71 -19.21
N LEU A 277 9.79 3.45 -18.87
CA LEU A 277 11.12 2.85 -18.91
C LEU A 277 11.45 2.19 -20.26
N ASP A 278 10.52 2.19 -21.22
CA ASP A 278 10.65 1.48 -22.51
C ASP A 278 11.13 0.03 -22.32
N ILE A 279 10.45 -0.71 -21.43
CA ILE A 279 10.85 -2.08 -21.07
C ILE A 279 10.88 -2.99 -22.31
N GLU A 280 10.01 -2.77 -23.29
CA GLU A 280 10.02 -3.52 -24.57
C GLU A 280 11.37 -3.43 -25.27
N HIS A 281 11.98 -2.25 -25.35
CA HIS A 281 13.31 -2.07 -25.94
C HIS A 281 14.39 -2.87 -25.20
N HIS A 282 14.29 -2.95 -23.87
CA HIS A 282 15.29 -3.61 -23.04
C HIS A 282 15.19 -5.14 -23.03
N VAL A 283 13.98 -5.69 -23.02
CA VAL A 283 13.77 -7.14 -22.94
C VAL A 283 13.35 -7.79 -24.25
N GLY A 284 13.03 -6.99 -25.28
CA GLY A 284 12.57 -7.47 -26.58
C GLY A 284 13.55 -8.42 -27.25
N GLY A 285 14.86 -8.22 -27.10
CA GLY A 285 15.88 -9.12 -27.68
C GLY A 285 16.11 -10.43 -26.92
N LEU A 286 15.51 -10.62 -25.74
CA LEU A 286 15.82 -11.74 -24.87
C LEU A 286 15.15 -13.04 -25.32
N THR A 287 15.76 -14.17 -24.95
CA THR A 287 15.24 -15.51 -25.24
C THR A 287 14.20 -15.93 -24.19
N ILE A 288 13.45 -16.99 -24.48
CA ILE A 288 12.46 -17.51 -23.54
C ILE A 288 13.12 -18.08 -22.28
N GLU A 289 14.31 -18.67 -22.39
CA GLU A 289 15.08 -19.22 -21.26
C GLU A 289 15.46 -18.11 -20.26
N ALA A 290 15.77 -16.91 -20.78
CA ALA A 290 16.06 -15.74 -19.96
C ALA A 290 14.80 -15.21 -19.25
N LEU A 291 13.63 -15.30 -19.90
CA LEU A 291 12.37 -14.67 -19.47
C LEU A 291 11.41 -15.59 -18.72
N GLN A 292 11.68 -16.90 -18.66
CA GLN A 292 10.71 -17.92 -18.21
C GLN A 292 10.14 -17.73 -16.79
N ASP A 293 10.84 -17.00 -15.92
CA ASP A 293 10.40 -16.67 -14.55
C ASP A 293 9.98 -15.20 -14.37
N VAL A 294 10.08 -14.39 -15.43
CA VAL A 294 9.73 -12.96 -15.38
C VAL A 294 8.21 -12.78 -15.43
N GLN A 295 7.66 -12.17 -14.39
CA GLN A 295 6.24 -11.80 -14.31
C GLN A 295 6.03 -10.34 -13.87
N THR A 296 7.10 -9.53 -13.86
CA THR A 296 7.10 -8.15 -13.38
C THR A 296 6.23 -7.22 -14.24
N PHE A 297 6.48 -7.21 -15.55
CA PHE A 297 5.83 -6.32 -16.51
C PHE A 297 4.96 -7.10 -17.49
N PHE A 298 3.80 -6.54 -17.82
CA PHE A 298 2.86 -7.13 -18.78
C PHE A 298 3.50 -7.34 -20.17
N ILE A 299 4.36 -6.41 -20.61
CA ILE A 299 5.03 -6.51 -21.91
C ILE A 299 5.92 -7.77 -22.03
N SER A 300 6.51 -8.22 -20.93
CA SER A 300 7.30 -9.45 -20.90
C SER A 300 6.45 -10.67 -21.26
N GLU A 301 5.17 -10.69 -20.87
CA GLU A 301 4.22 -11.75 -21.24
C GLU A 301 4.01 -11.84 -22.76
N LYS A 302 3.83 -10.68 -23.40
CA LYS A 302 3.69 -10.59 -24.86
C LYS A 302 4.94 -11.08 -25.58
N ILE A 303 6.11 -10.69 -25.09
CA ILE A 303 7.40 -11.13 -25.66
C ILE A 303 7.57 -12.64 -25.50
N CYS A 304 7.27 -13.20 -24.33
CA CYS A 304 7.29 -14.66 -24.10
C CYS A 304 6.41 -15.41 -25.10
N ALA A 305 5.15 -14.98 -25.29
CA ALA A 305 4.24 -15.60 -26.25
C ALA A 305 4.78 -15.52 -27.70
N ILE A 306 5.37 -14.40 -28.10
CA ILE A 306 6.00 -14.24 -29.43
C ILE A 306 7.20 -15.19 -29.58
N ARG A 307 8.06 -15.32 -28.57
CA ARG A 307 9.24 -16.21 -28.60
C ARG A 307 8.84 -17.69 -28.67
N LEU A 308 7.79 -18.08 -27.94
CA LEU A 308 7.24 -19.44 -28.02
C LEU A 308 6.65 -19.73 -29.42
N LYS A 309 5.91 -18.78 -29.99
CA LYS A 309 5.42 -18.88 -31.38
C LYS A 309 6.57 -19.06 -32.38
N GLU A 310 7.62 -18.24 -32.26
CA GLU A 310 8.80 -18.34 -33.12
C GLU A 310 9.53 -19.69 -32.98
N LYS A 311 9.57 -20.26 -31.76
CA LYS A 311 10.08 -21.63 -31.54
C LYS A 311 9.23 -22.66 -32.30
N ILE A 312 7.91 -22.58 -32.24
CA ILE A 312 7.00 -23.46 -32.99
C ILE A 312 7.25 -23.36 -34.51
N LEU A 313 7.36 -22.15 -35.05
CA LEU A 313 7.58 -21.93 -36.49
C LEU A 313 8.91 -22.50 -37.00
N LYS A 314 9.92 -22.58 -36.14
CA LYS A 314 11.25 -23.13 -36.46
C LYS A 314 11.35 -24.63 -36.24
N ALA A 315 10.39 -25.25 -35.53
CA ALA A 315 10.42 -26.67 -35.22
C ALA A 315 10.25 -27.52 -36.49
N SER A 316 11.23 -28.39 -36.78
CA SER A 316 11.25 -29.24 -37.97
C SER A 316 11.08 -30.73 -37.68
N SER A 317 11.06 -31.11 -36.40
CA SER A 317 11.09 -32.50 -35.93
C SER A 317 10.28 -32.65 -34.64
N ASN A 318 9.96 -33.90 -34.30
CA ASN A 318 9.53 -34.26 -32.95
C ASN A 318 10.77 -34.31 -32.06
N ASP A 319 11.12 -33.17 -31.46
CA ASP A 319 12.27 -33.02 -30.58
C ASP A 319 11.87 -32.36 -29.25
N ASP A 320 12.83 -32.28 -28.33
CA ASP A 320 12.63 -31.73 -26.99
C ASP A 320 12.15 -30.26 -27.02
N GLN A 321 12.35 -29.52 -28.12
CA GLN A 321 11.96 -28.12 -28.24
C GLN A 321 10.44 -27.92 -28.14
N LEU A 322 9.64 -28.80 -28.75
CA LEU A 322 8.18 -28.70 -28.68
C LEU A 322 7.66 -29.04 -27.28
N HIS A 323 8.31 -29.97 -26.58
CA HIS A 323 8.01 -30.27 -25.17
C HIS A 323 8.35 -29.10 -24.24
N GLU A 324 9.48 -28.43 -24.46
CA GLU A 324 9.83 -27.20 -23.73
C GLU A 324 8.80 -26.09 -23.95
N VAL A 325 8.33 -25.91 -25.19
CA VAL A 325 7.28 -24.92 -25.51
C VAL A 325 6.00 -25.19 -24.74
N ILE A 326 5.54 -26.44 -24.71
CA ILE A 326 4.34 -26.85 -23.96
C ILE A 326 4.51 -26.58 -22.47
N ASN A 327 5.63 -27.02 -21.88
CA ASN A 327 5.89 -26.83 -20.45
C ASN A 327 5.99 -25.35 -20.07
N CYS A 328 6.63 -24.53 -20.91
CA CYS A 328 6.70 -23.09 -20.70
C CYS A 328 5.32 -22.44 -20.79
N ALA A 329 4.53 -22.75 -21.82
CA ALA A 329 3.17 -22.22 -21.97
C ALA A 329 2.27 -22.55 -20.77
N LYS A 330 2.33 -23.78 -20.26
CA LYS A 330 1.62 -24.20 -19.03
C LYS A 330 2.06 -23.39 -17.82
N LYS A 331 3.37 -23.27 -17.60
CA LYS A 331 3.94 -22.49 -16.51
C LYS A 331 3.47 -21.03 -16.58
N ARG A 332 3.44 -20.41 -17.77
CA ARG A 332 2.96 -19.03 -17.95
C ARG A 332 1.48 -18.89 -17.59
N CYS A 333 0.63 -19.84 -17.96
CA CYS A 333 -0.79 -19.86 -17.57
C CYS A 333 -1.01 -19.91 -16.05
N ASP A 334 -0.05 -20.39 -15.26
CA ASP A 334 -0.16 -20.39 -13.80
C ASP A 334 0.34 -19.06 -13.17
N MET A 335 1.05 -18.23 -13.95
CA MET A 335 1.60 -16.94 -13.50
C MET A 335 0.60 -15.78 -13.62
N HIS A 336 0.96 -14.66 -13.01
CA HIS A 336 0.13 -13.47 -12.80
C HIS A 336 -0.69 -12.99 -14.02
N TRP A 337 -0.10 -12.89 -15.22
CA TRP A 337 -0.75 -12.23 -16.38
C TRP A 337 -1.60 -13.16 -17.26
N ALA A 338 -1.48 -14.48 -17.11
CA ALA A 338 -2.21 -15.46 -17.92
C ALA A 338 -3.03 -16.45 -17.07
N ASN A 339 -3.15 -16.22 -15.76
CA ASN A 339 -3.92 -17.08 -14.87
C ASN A 339 -5.42 -16.81 -14.97
N ARG A 340 -6.16 -17.82 -15.44
CA ARG A 340 -7.62 -17.77 -15.63
C ARG A 340 -8.41 -17.65 -14.33
N ASN A 341 -7.81 -18.01 -13.19
CA ASN A 341 -8.46 -17.90 -11.88
C ASN A 341 -8.43 -16.47 -11.34
N ILE A 342 -7.69 -15.59 -12.01
CA ILE A 342 -7.55 -14.19 -11.63
C ILE A 342 -8.43 -13.35 -12.56
N SER A 343 -9.49 -12.77 -12.02
CA SER A 343 -10.36 -11.85 -12.74
C SER A 343 -9.86 -10.41 -12.63
N SER A 344 -9.89 -9.67 -13.74
CA SER A 344 -9.61 -8.23 -13.77
C SER A 344 -10.33 -7.60 -14.96
N ASP A 345 -10.93 -6.44 -14.74
CA ASP A 345 -11.53 -5.64 -15.82
C ASP A 345 -10.48 -4.84 -16.60
N TYR A 346 -9.27 -4.69 -16.04
CA TYR A 346 -8.18 -3.91 -16.63
C TYR A 346 -7.43 -4.71 -17.70
N ILE A 347 -6.95 -5.92 -17.36
CA ILE A 347 -6.19 -6.79 -18.27
C ILE A 347 -6.93 -8.09 -18.50
N SER A 348 -7.12 -8.45 -19.78
CA SER A 348 -7.74 -9.71 -20.19
C SER A 348 -6.77 -10.89 -20.05
N ARG A 349 -6.65 -11.42 -18.84
CA ARG A 349 -5.83 -12.62 -18.53
C ARG A 349 -6.31 -13.86 -19.28
N GLU A 350 -7.62 -13.98 -19.46
CA GLU A 350 -8.24 -15.03 -20.27
C GLU A 350 -7.67 -15.06 -21.69
N ALA A 351 -7.51 -13.90 -22.33
CA ALA A 351 -6.97 -13.83 -23.67
C ALA A 351 -5.51 -14.32 -23.73
N PHE A 352 -4.70 -14.06 -22.71
CA PHE A 352 -3.32 -14.56 -22.66
C PHE A 352 -3.28 -16.05 -22.41
N ALA A 353 -4.14 -16.52 -21.50
CA ALA A 353 -4.33 -17.95 -21.28
C ALA A 353 -4.76 -18.66 -22.57
N SER A 354 -5.63 -18.04 -23.38
CA SER A 354 -6.02 -18.57 -24.70
C SER A 354 -4.84 -18.55 -25.69
N VAL A 355 -4.00 -17.51 -25.70
CA VAL A 355 -2.78 -17.49 -26.53
C VAL A 355 -1.87 -18.67 -26.18
N TYR A 356 -1.61 -18.90 -24.90
CA TYR A 356 -0.77 -20.00 -24.46
C TYR A 356 -1.40 -21.38 -24.69
N SER A 357 -2.71 -21.53 -24.49
CA SER A 357 -3.40 -22.76 -24.87
C SER A 357 -3.34 -23.03 -26.37
N ALA A 358 -3.45 -22.00 -27.22
CA ALA A 358 -3.26 -22.19 -28.67
C ALA A 358 -1.82 -22.62 -29.00
N ILE A 359 -0.82 -22.02 -28.36
CA ILE A 359 0.59 -22.44 -28.51
C ILE A 359 0.78 -23.90 -28.09
N GLU A 360 0.19 -24.33 -26.97
CA GLU A 360 0.20 -25.72 -26.52
C GLU A 360 -0.44 -26.66 -27.57
N TYR A 361 -1.67 -26.38 -28.01
CA TYR A 361 -2.36 -27.23 -28.98
C TYR A 361 -1.62 -27.32 -30.32
N MET A 362 -1.01 -26.23 -30.77
CA MET A 362 -0.21 -26.23 -31.99
C MET A 362 1.08 -27.06 -31.82
N ALA A 363 1.76 -26.94 -30.68
CA ALA A 363 2.93 -27.75 -30.39
C ALA A 363 2.59 -29.25 -30.30
N GLU A 364 1.47 -29.60 -29.65
CA GLU A 364 0.97 -30.98 -29.60
C GLU A 364 0.58 -31.49 -30.99
N PHE A 365 -0.04 -30.65 -31.82
CA PHE A 365 -0.38 -31.00 -33.21
C PHE A 365 0.89 -31.31 -34.02
N LEU A 366 1.93 -30.49 -33.90
CA LEU A 366 3.21 -30.72 -34.57
C LEU A 366 3.91 -31.99 -34.06
N ASN A 367 3.90 -32.24 -32.75
CA ASN A 367 4.43 -33.49 -32.18
C ASN A 367 3.72 -34.72 -32.79
N LEU A 368 2.39 -34.68 -32.88
CA LEU A 368 1.61 -35.75 -33.50
C LEU A 368 1.88 -35.88 -35.00
N LYS A 369 2.07 -34.76 -35.70
CA LYS A 369 2.42 -34.74 -37.14
C LYS A 369 3.78 -35.37 -37.37
N TYR A 370 4.78 -35.03 -36.57
CA TYR A 370 6.14 -35.50 -36.72
C TYR A 370 6.32 -36.96 -36.25
N SER A 371 5.56 -37.42 -35.26
CA SER A 371 5.53 -38.84 -34.87
C SER A 371 4.96 -39.74 -35.98
N LYS A 372 4.12 -39.18 -36.85
CA LYS A 372 3.51 -39.84 -38.03
C LYS A 372 4.18 -39.44 -39.34
N SER A 373 5.52 -39.37 -39.36
CA SER A 373 6.32 -38.96 -40.52
C SER A 373 6.10 -39.80 -41.79
N GLN A 374 5.65 -41.06 -41.66
CA GLN A 374 5.28 -41.92 -42.80
C GLN A 374 3.88 -41.63 -43.37
N GLY A 375 3.11 -40.71 -42.79
CA GLY A 375 1.78 -40.31 -43.26
C GLY A 375 0.69 -41.38 -43.05
N PHE A 376 -0.27 -41.39 -43.97
CA PHE A 376 -1.46 -42.25 -43.93
C PHE A 376 -1.41 -43.40 -44.96
N SER A 377 -0.25 -43.67 -45.56
CA SER A 377 -0.16 -44.60 -46.68
C SER A 377 -0.47 -46.05 -46.30
N SER A 378 -1.24 -46.70 -47.19
CA SER A 378 -1.44 -48.16 -47.25
C SER A 378 -2.37 -48.78 -46.19
N LEU A 379 -3.41 -48.07 -45.74
CA LEU A 379 -4.43 -48.60 -44.83
C LEU A 379 -5.71 -49.04 -45.58
N SER A 380 -6.31 -50.16 -45.17
CA SER A 380 -7.66 -50.53 -45.65
C SER A 380 -8.70 -49.56 -45.08
N GLN A 381 -9.90 -49.50 -45.66
CA GLN A 381 -11.00 -48.66 -45.15
C GLN A 381 -11.31 -48.94 -43.67
N LYS A 382 -11.26 -50.21 -43.25
CA LYS A 382 -11.48 -50.61 -41.86
C LYS A 382 -10.36 -50.11 -40.94
N ASP A 383 -9.12 -50.13 -41.41
CA ASP A 383 -7.97 -49.66 -40.64
C ASP A 383 -7.97 -48.14 -40.49
N ILE A 384 -8.38 -47.39 -41.53
CA ILE A 384 -8.56 -45.94 -41.46
C ILE A 384 -9.60 -45.59 -40.39
N TYR A 385 -10.76 -46.25 -40.40
CA TYR A 385 -11.81 -46.01 -39.40
C TYR A 385 -11.33 -46.30 -37.98
N HIS A 386 -10.69 -47.44 -37.76
CA HIS A 386 -10.16 -47.79 -36.44
C HIS A 386 -9.06 -46.84 -35.96
N ARG A 387 -8.15 -46.42 -36.86
CA ARG A 387 -7.07 -45.49 -36.52
C ARG A 387 -7.62 -44.10 -36.20
N TYR A 388 -8.64 -43.66 -36.94
CA TYR A 388 -9.31 -42.39 -36.66
C TYR A 388 -10.00 -42.38 -35.30
N VAL A 389 -10.81 -43.38 -34.99
CA VAL A 389 -11.52 -43.46 -33.70
C VAL A 389 -10.54 -43.57 -32.52
N LYS A 390 -9.38 -44.20 -32.74
CA LYS A 390 -8.38 -44.39 -31.68
C LYS A 390 -7.47 -43.18 -31.48
N GLU A 391 -7.07 -42.50 -32.55
CA GLU A 391 -5.95 -41.53 -32.47
C GLU A 391 -5.98 -40.41 -33.51
N ASP A 392 -6.32 -40.65 -34.79
CA ASP A 392 -6.22 -39.55 -35.78
C ASP A 392 -7.24 -38.43 -35.56
N TYR A 393 -8.33 -38.68 -34.82
CA TYR A 393 -9.26 -37.63 -34.39
C TYR A 393 -8.56 -36.52 -33.59
N LEU A 394 -7.40 -36.80 -32.97
CA LEU A 394 -6.62 -35.83 -32.22
C LEU A 394 -6.11 -34.70 -33.12
N PHE A 395 -5.81 -34.95 -34.39
CA PHE A 395 -5.45 -33.88 -35.33
C PHE A 395 -6.59 -32.87 -35.47
N ASP A 396 -7.82 -33.36 -35.70
CA ASP A 396 -9.01 -32.50 -35.83
C ASP A 396 -9.36 -31.81 -34.51
N GLN A 397 -9.20 -32.51 -33.39
CA GLN A 397 -9.44 -31.94 -32.06
C GLN A 397 -8.47 -30.80 -31.77
N LEU A 398 -7.17 -31.03 -31.92
CA LEU A 398 -6.13 -30.02 -31.66
C LEU A 398 -6.26 -28.83 -32.60
N TYR A 399 -6.56 -29.07 -33.88
CA TYR A 399 -6.83 -28.02 -34.86
C TYR A 399 -8.01 -27.14 -34.42
N ARG A 400 -9.15 -27.73 -34.03
CA ARG A 400 -10.33 -26.99 -33.58
C ARG A 400 -10.06 -26.21 -32.30
N LEU A 401 -9.40 -26.83 -31.33
CA LEU A 401 -9.04 -26.19 -30.05
C LEU A 401 -8.08 -25.02 -30.26
N PHE A 402 -7.10 -25.16 -31.16
CA PHE A 402 -6.22 -24.07 -31.58
C PHE A 402 -7.04 -22.89 -32.13
N HIS A 403 -7.91 -23.13 -33.11
CA HIS A 403 -8.69 -22.06 -33.73
C HIS A 403 -9.69 -21.40 -32.78
N GLU A 404 -10.28 -22.17 -31.85
CA GLU A 404 -11.15 -21.62 -30.81
C GLU A 404 -10.37 -20.66 -29.89
N CYS A 405 -9.20 -21.08 -29.40
CA CYS A 405 -8.33 -20.24 -28.59
C CYS A 405 -7.82 -19.01 -29.36
N ALA A 406 -7.43 -19.19 -30.63
CA ALA A 406 -6.98 -18.10 -31.48
C ALA A 406 -8.09 -17.07 -31.75
N ALA A 407 -9.34 -17.52 -31.88
CA ALA A 407 -10.49 -16.64 -32.04
C ALA A 407 -10.73 -15.78 -30.79
N ILE A 408 -10.60 -16.34 -29.58
CA ILE A 408 -10.70 -15.60 -28.32
C ILE A 408 -9.63 -14.50 -28.25
N ALA A 409 -8.37 -14.84 -28.56
CA ALA A 409 -7.28 -13.86 -28.59
C ALA A 409 -7.51 -12.75 -29.65
N ALA A 410 -7.96 -13.14 -30.85
CA ALA A 410 -8.24 -12.20 -31.94
C ALA A 410 -9.37 -11.22 -31.61
N GLN A 411 -10.40 -11.64 -30.87
CA GLN A 411 -11.48 -10.75 -30.41
C GLN A 411 -10.97 -9.62 -29.49
N LYS A 412 -9.85 -9.84 -28.79
CA LYS A 412 -9.16 -8.82 -27.99
C LYS A 412 -8.10 -8.03 -28.78
N GLY A 413 -8.03 -8.23 -30.10
CA GLY A 413 -7.08 -7.56 -30.98
C GLY A 413 -5.67 -8.17 -30.97
N TRP A 414 -5.48 -9.33 -30.35
CA TRP A 414 -4.16 -9.92 -30.17
C TRP A 414 -3.82 -10.83 -31.35
N ASN A 415 -3.03 -10.28 -32.26
CA ASN A 415 -2.68 -10.93 -33.52
C ASN A 415 -1.44 -11.84 -33.45
N ILE A 416 -1.02 -12.24 -32.24
CA ILE A 416 0.22 -13.01 -32.00
C ILE A 416 0.19 -14.30 -32.83
N LEU A 417 -0.95 -14.99 -32.89
CA LEU A 417 -1.08 -16.33 -33.47
C LEU A 417 -1.26 -16.38 -35.00
N LYS A 418 -1.34 -15.23 -35.70
CA LYS A 418 -1.71 -15.19 -37.14
C LYS A 418 -0.84 -16.05 -38.07
N GLU A 419 0.45 -16.20 -37.76
CA GLU A 419 1.38 -17.01 -38.56
C GLU A 419 1.27 -18.52 -38.32
N LEU A 420 0.62 -18.94 -37.23
CA LEU A 420 0.38 -20.35 -36.91
C LEU A 420 -0.96 -20.86 -37.47
N ALA A 421 -1.87 -19.95 -37.84
CA ALA A 421 -3.26 -20.25 -38.20
C ALA A 421 -3.47 -20.64 -39.66
#